data_AF-A0A9C9T9A4-F1
#
_entry.id   AF-A0A9C9T9A4-F1
#
_cell.length_a   1.000
_cell.length_b   1.000
_cell.length_c   1.000
_cell.angle_alpha   90.00
_cell.angle_beta   90.00
_cell.angle_gamma   90.00
#
_symmetry.space_group_name_H-M   'P 1'
#
loop_
_entity.id
_entity.type
_entity.pdbx_description
1 polymer ?
#
loop_
_entity_poly.entity_id
_entity_poly.type
_entity_poly.pdbx_seq_one_letter_code
_entity_poly.pdbx_strand_id
1 'polypeptide(L)'
;MRGMFLATKAMDRTRPVLDTSGYSHRVPESDIYDCHHYVQDVEEFFRIFSVPVAKGQVFVNDWNGKQGSIGYGDQPYFVSEFGGIWWNEELARAAKDGSDRNTSWGYGQRPTDIEEFYARFEGLCNILLDHPEHFGYCYTQLTDVFQEMNGIFAFDRSEKFDLERLRKIQMRKAAIEY
;
A
#
# COMPACT_ATOMS: atom_id res chain seq x y z
N MET A 1 11.20 -3.26 -21.53
CA MET A 1 11.17 -3.89 -20.20
C MET A 1 11.88 -5.24 -20.18
N ARG A 2 11.49 -6.25 -20.99
CA ARG A 2 12.09 -7.60 -20.95
C ARG A 2 13.62 -7.66 -21.07
N GLY A 3 14.25 -6.83 -21.92
CA GLY A 3 15.72 -6.79 -22.02
C GLY A 3 16.42 -6.39 -20.71
N MET A 4 15.81 -5.49 -19.92
CA MET A 4 16.33 -5.08 -18.62
C MET A 4 16.19 -6.21 -17.59
N PHE A 5 15.06 -6.91 -17.58
CA PHE A 5 14.88 -8.12 -16.76
C PHE A 5 15.96 -9.17 -17.05
N LEU A 6 16.20 -9.49 -18.33
CA LEU A 6 17.21 -10.49 -18.71
C LEU A 6 18.63 -10.04 -18.34
N ALA A 7 18.95 -8.76 -18.48
CA ALA A 7 20.24 -8.22 -18.05
C ALA A 7 20.41 -8.32 -16.53
N THR A 8 19.39 -7.98 -15.74
CA THR A 8 19.41 -8.16 -14.27
C THR A 8 19.65 -9.61 -13.90
N LYS A 9 18.92 -10.56 -14.52
CA LYS A 9 19.09 -12.00 -14.27
C LYS A 9 20.44 -12.54 -14.73
N ALA A 10 21.03 -11.99 -15.78
CA ALA A 10 22.36 -12.36 -16.23
C ALA A 10 23.45 -11.92 -15.23
N MET A 11 23.25 -10.78 -14.56
CA MET A 11 24.17 -10.25 -13.55
C MET A 11 24.04 -10.96 -12.20
N ASP A 12 22.81 -11.26 -11.77
CA ASP A 12 22.54 -11.90 -10.49
C ASP A 12 21.25 -12.71 -10.54
N ARG A 13 21.36 -14.02 -10.31
CA ARG A 13 20.23 -14.96 -10.29
C ARG A 13 19.68 -15.22 -8.89
N THR A 14 20.31 -14.69 -7.85
CA THR A 14 19.92 -14.93 -6.45
C THR A 14 18.85 -13.95 -5.95
N ARG A 15 18.64 -12.83 -6.66
CA ARG A 15 17.66 -11.81 -6.30
C ARG A 15 16.38 -11.92 -7.15
N PRO A 16 15.19 -11.87 -6.53
CA PRO A 16 13.92 -11.72 -7.26
C PRO A 16 13.87 -10.39 -8.00
N VAL A 17 13.17 -10.37 -9.13
CA VAL A 17 12.93 -9.18 -9.94
C VAL A 17 11.43 -8.95 -10.05
N LEU A 18 11.03 -7.73 -9.73
CA LEU A 18 9.72 -7.16 -10.00
C LEU A 18 9.89 -6.18 -11.17
N ASP A 19 9.18 -6.38 -12.28
CA ASP A 19 9.42 -5.65 -13.53
C ASP A 19 8.97 -4.18 -13.49
N THR A 20 7.90 -3.90 -12.75
CA THR A 20 7.35 -2.59 -12.39
C THR A 20 6.56 -2.75 -11.11
N SER A 21 6.21 -1.63 -10.46
CA SER A 21 5.28 -1.65 -9.34
C SER A 21 3.90 -1.17 -9.77
N GLY A 22 2.90 -2.05 -9.70
CA GLY A 22 1.51 -1.81 -10.08
C GLY A 22 1.33 -1.47 -11.57
N TYR A 23 0.06 -1.39 -11.99
CA TYR A 23 -0.44 -0.75 -13.23
C TYR A 23 0.09 -1.17 -14.62
N SER A 24 1.27 -1.79 -14.75
CA SER A 24 1.98 -1.90 -16.03
C SER A 24 2.94 -3.08 -16.11
N HIS A 25 2.64 -4.23 -15.49
CA HIS A 25 3.45 -5.44 -15.70
C HIS A 25 3.53 -5.80 -17.18
N ARG A 26 4.74 -5.98 -17.73
CA ARG A 26 5.02 -6.30 -19.14
C ARG A 26 5.95 -7.49 -19.33
N VAL A 27 6.52 -8.07 -18.28
CA VAL A 27 7.49 -9.17 -18.36
C VAL A 27 6.89 -10.44 -17.75
N PRO A 28 6.44 -11.41 -18.57
CA PRO A 28 5.87 -12.67 -18.06
C PRO A 28 6.83 -13.45 -17.15
N GLU A 29 8.13 -13.31 -17.35
CA GLU A 29 9.16 -13.99 -16.56
C GLU A 29 9.52 -13.29 -15.23
N SER A 30 8.89 -12.14 -14.91
CA SER A 30 9.08 -11.46 -13.61
C SER A 30 8.83 -12.44 -12.46
N ASP A 31 9.67 -12.42 -11.43
CA ASP A 31 9.57 -13.39 -10.33
C ASP A 31 8.47 -13.04 -9.34
N ILE A 32 8.04 -11.78 -9.31
CA ILE A 32 7.05 -11.24 -8.40
C ILE A 32 6.00 -10.48 -9.21
N TYR A 33 4.75 -10.53 -8.76
CA TYR A 33 3.64 -9.70 -9.22
C TYR A 33 3.12 -8.86 -8.06
N ASP A 34 2.68 -7.63 -8.31
CA ASP A 34 2.19 -6.76 -7.26
C ASP A 34 0.96 -5.96 -7.68
N CYS A 35 0.42 -5.19 -6.74
CA CYS A 35 -0.59 -4.19 -7.05
C CYS A 35 -0.49 -2.99 -6.11
N HIS A 36 -1.13 -1.89 -6.53
CA HIS A 36 -1.37 -0.72 -5.71
C HIS A 36 -2.85 -0.64 -5.32
N HIS A 37 -3.17 -0.27 -4.08
CA HIS A 37 -4.56 -0.06 -3.69
C HIS A 37 -4.72 0.91 -2.53
N TYR A 38 -5.48 1.98 -2.77
CA TYR A 38 -5.61 3.11 -1.82
C TYR A 38 -7.00 3.25 -1.20
N VAL A 39 -7.84 2.21 -1.26
CA VAL A 39 -9.12 2.25 -0.54
C VAL A 39 -8.89 2.40 0.95
N GLN A 40 -9.65 3.29 1.57
CA GLN A 40 -9.54 3.63 2.98
C GLN A 40 -10.56 2.90 3.84
N ASP A 41 -11.62 2.39 3.22
CA ASP A 41 -12.65 1.61 3.88
C ASP A 41 -12.10 0.20 4.15
N VAL A 42 -12.06 -0.17 5.43
CA VAL A 42 -11.46 -1.43 5.89
C VAL A 42 -12.28 -2.63 5.39
N GLU A 43 -13.60 -2.52 5.32
CA GLU A 43 -14.45 -3.61 4.85
C GLU A 43 -14.30 -3.85 3.35
N GLU A 44 -14.19 -2.79 2.56
CA GLU A 44 -13.90 -2.86 1.13
C GLU A 44 -12.50 -3.43 0.88
N PHE A 45 -11.49 -2.96 1.63
CA PHE A 45 -10.14 -3.52 1.56
C PHE A 45 -10.14 -5.02 1.87
N PHE A 46 -10.90 -5.46 2.89
CA PHE A 46 -11.06 -6.87 3.24
C PHE A 46 -11.68 -7.67 2.09
N ARG A 47 -12.75 -7.17 1.47
CA ARG A 47 -13.40 -7.84 0.33
C ARG A 47 -12.44 -8.03 -0.85
N ILE A 48 -11.55 -7.08 -1.08
CA ILE A 48 -10.60 -7.11 -2.20
C ILE A 48 -9.44 -8.08 -1.93
N PHE A 49 -8.90 -8.08 -0.71
CA PHE A 49 -7.65 -8.77 -0.39
C PHE A 49 -7.81 -10.07 0.40
N SER A 50 -9.03 -10.51 0.71
CA SER A 50 -9.29 -11.80 1.36
C SER A 50 -9.63 -12.92 0.36
N VAL A 51 -9.20 -12.77 -0.89
CA VAL A 51 -9.43 -13.73 -1.97
C VAL A 51 -8.24 -14.70 -2.12
N PRO A 52 -8.48 -15.97 -2.48
CA PRO A 52 -7.42 -16.97 -2.64
C PRO A 52 -6.53 -16.69 -3.86
N VAL A 53 -5.35 -16.13 -3.61
CA VAL A 53 -4.26 -15.90 -4.58
C VAL A 53 -3.82 -17.20 -5.26
N ALA A 54 -3.75 -18.31 -4.51
CA ALA A 54 -3.38 -19.62 -5.05
C ALA A 54 -4.38 -20.16 -6.10
N LYS A 55 -5.58 -19.57 -6.21
CA LYS A 55 -6.56 -19.86 -7.26
C LYS A 55 -6.52 -18.85 -8.42
N GLY A 56 -5.45 -18.06 -8.51
CA GLY A 56 -5.31 -16.99 -9.50
C GLY A 56 -6.20 -15.77 -9.23
N GLN A 57 -6.81 -15.67 -8.05
CA GLN A 57 -7.65 -14.53 -7.69
C GLN A 57 -6.77 -13.46 -7.07
N VAL A 58 -6.42 -12.45 -7.87
CA VAL A 58 -5.63 -11.30 -7.43
C VAL A 58 -6.30 -10.01 -7.89
N PHE A 59 -6.06 -8.93 -7.15
CA PHE A 59 -6.38 -7.60 -7.65
C PHE A 59 -5.35 -7.20 -8.70
N VAL A 60 -5.81 -6.67 -9.83
CA VAL A 60 -4.93 -6.16 -10.90
C VAL A 60 -5.34 -4.73 -11.17
N ASN A 61 -4.39 -3.80 -11.01
CA ASN A 61 -4.62 -2.39 -11.33
C ASN A 61 -5.10 -2.22 -12.77
N ASP A 62 -6.08 -1.34 -12.96
CA ASP A 62 -6.54 -0.91 -14.27
C ASP A 62 -6.45 0.61 -14.42
N TRP A 63 -6.58 1.06 -15.67
CA TRP A 63 -6.73 2.47 -16.03
C TRP A 63 -8.16 2.66 -16.55
N ASN A 64 -9.10 2.96 -15.64
CA ASN A 64 -10.52 3.14 -15.95
C ASN A 64 -11.13 1.91 -16.63
N GLY A 65 -10.96 0.73 -16.01
CA GLY A 65 -11.47 -0.55 -16.52
C GLY A 65 -10.63 -1.16 -17.64
N LYS A 66 -9.55 -0.49 -18.08
CA LYS A 66 -8.61 -1.04 -19.05
C LYS A 66 -7.36 -1.56 -18.35
N GLN A 67 -7.18 -2.88 -18.37
CA GLN A 67 -5.98 -3.48 -17.78
C GLN A 67 -4.72 -3.02 -18.51
N GLY A 68 -3.82 -2.41 -17.74
CA GLY A 68 -2.50 -2.01 -18.20
C GLY A 68 -1.51 -3.16 -18.11
N SER A 69 -1.65 -4.05 -17.14
CA SER A 69 -0.74 -5.17 -16.91
C SER A 69 -1.05 -6.38 -17.79
N ILE A 70 -0.03 -7.20 -18.09
CA ILE A 70 -0.24 -8.60 -18.48
C ILE A 70 -0.88 -9.36 -17.30
N GLY A 71 -1.59 -10.45 -17.60
CA GLY A 71 -2.23 -11.27 -16.56
C GLY A 71 -1.24 -11.85 -15.57
N TYR A 72 -1.69 -11.98 -14.32
CA TYR A 72 -1.00 -12.72 -13.27
C TYR A 72 -0.77 -14.18 -13.71
N GLY A 73 0.43 -14.71 -13.41
CA GLY A 73 0.89 -16.01 -13.87
C GLY A 73 1.48 -16.85 -12.73
N ASP A 74 0.82 -16.84 -11.57
CA ASP A 74 1.15 -17.64 -10.38
C ASP A 74 2.44 -17.23 -9.64
N GLN A 75 2.95 -16.02 -9.87
CA GLN A 75 4.06 -15.48 -9.09
C GLN A 75 3.68 -15.26 -7.62
N PRO A 76 4.63 -15.24 -6.66
CA PRO A 76 4.40 -14.57 -5.39
C PRO A 76 3.77 -13.19 -5.57
N TYR A 77 2.70 -12.92 -4.82
CA TYR A 77 1.87 -11.72 -4.94
C TYR A 77 1.84 -10.93 -3.64
N PHE A 78 1.88 -9.59 -3.73
CA PHE A 78 1.79 -8.70 -2.59
C PHE A 78 1.25 -7.31 -2.96
N VAL A 79 0.87 -6.53 -1.94
CA VAL A 79 0.41 -5.14 -2.14
C VAL A 79 1.60 -4.20 -1.90
N SER A 80 2.25 -3.81 -2.98
CA SER A 80 3.47 -2.98 -2.95
C SER A 80 3.21 -1.51 -2.71
N GLU A 81 1.96 -1.08 -2.80
CA GLU A 81 1.57 0.25 -2.38
C GLU A 81 0.15 0.25 -1.86
N PHE A 82 -0.03 0.64 -0.60
CA PHE A 82 -1.34 0.82 0.01
C PHE A 82 -1.29 1.86 1.12
N GLY A 83 -2.46 2.13 1.70
CA GLY A 83 -2.59 3.15 2.72
C GLY A 83 -2.80 4.50 2.05
N GLY A 84 -1.85 5.43 2.21
CA GLY A 84 -2.05 6.80 1.76
C GLY A 84 -3.14 7.53 2.57
N ILE A 85 -3.28 7.16 3.85
CA ILE A 85 -4.23 7.76 4.78
C ILE A 85 -3.81 9.21 5.04
N TRP A 86 -4.66 10.15 4.66
CA TRP A 86 -4.41 11.56 4.93
C TRP A 86 -4.36 11.83 6.44
N TRP A 87 -3.34 12.56 6.90
CA TRP A 87 -3.33 13.11 8.26
C TRP A 87 -2.44 14.35 8.37
N ASN A 88 -3.02 15.45 8.86
CA ASN A 88 -2.27 16.64 9.28
C ASN A 88 -2.93 17.21 10.54
N GLU A 89 -2.18 17.22 11.65
CA GLU A 89 -2.73 17.61 12.96
C GLU A 89 -3.16 19.09 13.00
N GLU A 90 -2.36 19.99 12.43
CA GLU A 90 -2.67 21.43 12.42
C GLU A 90 -3.96 21.71 11.63
N LEU A 91 -4.09 21.12 10.44
CA LEU A 91 -5.29 21.25 9.60
C LEU A 91 -6.50 20.56 10.23
N ALA A 92 -6.32 19.42 10.90
CA ALA A 92 -7.40 18.75 11.61
C ALA A 92 -7.91 19.59 12.80
N ARG A 93 -7.02 20.27 13.53
CA ARG A 93 -7.39 21.24 14.58
C ARG A 93 -8.10 22.45 13.97
N ALA A 94 -7.53 23.06 12.94
CA ALA A 94 -8.08 24.25 12.29
C ALA A 94 -9.46 24.01 11.64
N ALA A 95 -9.75 22.77 11.19
CA ALA A 95 -11.04 22.36 10.66
C ALA A 95 -12.13 22.23 11.75
N LYS A 96 -11.75 21.94 13.00
CA LYS A 96 -12.69 21.97 14.14
C LYS A 96 -13.07 23.40 14.51
N ASP A 97 -12.18 24.36 14.26
CA ASP A 97 -12.38 25.79 14.50
C ASP A 97 -13.07 26.54 13.35
N GLY A 98 -13.50 25.82 12.30
CA GLY A 98 -14.31 26.37 11.19
C GLY A 98 -13.51 26.91 10.01
N SER A 99 -12.20 26.66 9.94
CA SER A 99 -11.37 27.03 8.78
C SER A 99 -11.30 25.90 7.74
N ASP A 100 -11.25 26.32 6.47
CA ASP A 100 -11.60 25.58 5.25
C ASP A 100 -10.89 24.22 5.05
N ARG A 101 -11.64 23.17 4.67
CA ARG A 101 -11.13 21.80 4.44
C ARG A 101 -10.35 21.65 3.11
N ASN A 102 -10.09 22.74 2.38
CA ASN A 102 -9.77 22.69 0.95
C ASN A 102 -8.28 22.71 0.55
N THR A 103 -7.32 22.67 1.47
CA THR A 103 -5.90 22.95 1.13
C THR A 103 -4.95 21.75 1.05
N SER A 104 -5.41 20.49 1.20
CA SER A 104 -4.51 19.32 1.14
C SER A 104 -5.19 18.04 0.63
N TRP A 105 -4.46 17.17 -0.07
CA TRP A 105 -4.98 15.99 -0.75
C TRP A 105 -4.52 14.68 -0.08
N GLY A 106 -5.39 13.66 -0.09
CA GLY A 106 -5.10 12.28 0.28
C GLY A 106 -6.25 11.34 -0.09
N TYR A 107 -6.05 10.03 0.02
CA TYR A 107 -7.01 9.04 -0.48
C TYR A 107 -8.18 8.84 0.51
N GLY A 108 -9.38 8.56 -0.04
CA GLY A 108 -10.64 8.29 0.67
C GLY A 108 -11.11 9.37 1.66
N GLN A 109 -11.97 8.98 2.62
CA GLN A 109 -12.48 9.92 3.62
C GLN A 109 -11.40 10.27 4.65
N ARG A 110 -11.14 11.56 4.88
CA ARG A 110 -10.15 12.00 5.87
C ARG A 110 -10.56 11.53 7.28
N PRO A 111 -9.62 10.98 8.08
CA PRO A 111 -9.85 10.75 9.50
C PRO A 111 -10.28 12.05 10.20
N THR A 112 -11.23 11.97 11.13
CA THR A 112 -11.73 13.11 11.90
C THR A 112 -10.89 13.41 13.14
N ASP A 113 -10.17 12.39 13.63
CA ASP A 113 -9.18 12.48 14.69
C ASP A 113 -8.05 11.46 14.49
N ILE A 114 -7.06 11.51 15.38
CA ILE A 114 -5.85 10.70 15.28
C ILE A 114 -6.14 9.22 15.57
N GLU A 115 -7.15 8.93 16.39
CA GLU A 115 -7.53 7.55 16.69
C GLU A 115 -8.19 6.88 15.49
N GLU A 116 -8.97 7.62 14.69
CA GLU A 116 -9.46 7.12 13.40
C GLU A 116 -8.32 6.80 12.43
N PHE A 117 -7.23 7.59 12.41
CA PHE A 117 -6.04 7.25 11.62
C PHE A 117 -5.47 5.91 12.07
N TYR A 118 -5.25 5.73 13.38
CA TYR A 118 -4.67 4.49 13.90
C TYR A 118 -5.56 3.29 13.67
N ALA A 119 -6.88 3.41 13.90
CA ALA A 119 -7.83 2.34 13.67
C ALA A 119 -7.86 1.91 12.20
N ARG A 120 -7.78 2.88 11.28
CA ARG A 120 -7.70 2.59 9.84
C ARG A 120 -6.37 1.96 9.46
N PHE A 121 -5.25 2.53 9.92
CA PHE A 121 -3.91 1.99 9.68
C PHE A 121 -3.81 0.54 10.16
N GLU A 122 -4.28 0.27 11.37
CA GLU A 122 -4.35 -1.07 11.97
C GLU A 122 -5.23 -2.01 11.15
N GLY A 123 -6.44 -1.59 10.80
CA GLY A 123 -7.37 -2.40 10.01
C GLY A 123 -6.78 -2.81 8.65
N LEU A 124 -6.22 -1.85 7.91
CA LEU A 124 -5.61 -2.12 6.60
C LEU A 124 -4.39 -3.06 6.71
N CYS A 125 -3.49 -2.81 7.67
CA CYS A 125 -2.33 -3.68 7.88
C CYS A 125 -2.75 -5.08 8.30
N ASN A 126 -3.75 -5.20 9.19
CA ASN A 126 -4.18 -6.48 9.71
C ASN A 126 -4.75 -7.38 8.61
N ILE A 127 -5.50 -6.83 7.66
CA ILE A 127 -6.02 -7.61 6.51
C ILE A 127 -4.89 -8.25 5.71
N LEU A 128 -3.81 -7.52 5.43
CA LEU A 128 -2.67 -8.07 4.68
C LEU A 128 -1.86 -9.04 5.52
N LEU A 129 -1.65 -8.75 6.80
CA LEU A 129 -0.95 -9.62 7.75
C LEU A 129 -1.72 -10.92 8.01
N ASP A 130 -3.05 -10.92 8.00
CA ASP A 130 -3.88 -12.11 8.21
C ASP A 130 -4.01 -12.98 6.95
N HIS A 131 -3.52 -12.50 5.79
CA HIS A 131 -3.62 -13.23 4.54
C HIS A 131 -2.51 -14.30 4.42
N PRO A 132 -2.84 -15.60 4.34
CA PRO A 132 -1.84 -16.68 4.35
C PRO A 132 -1.03 -16.78 3.06
N GLU A 133 -1.45 -16.12 1.97
CA GLU A 133 -0.82 -16.21 0.65
C GLU A 133 -0.24 -14.86 0.18
N HIS A 134 -0.21 -13.83 1.05
CA HIS A 134 0.52 -12.58 0.80
C HIS A 134 1.85 -12.62 1.53
N PHE A 135 2.95 -12.41 0.79
CA PHE A 135 4.30 -12.48 1.39
C PHE A 135 4.80 -11.14 1.96
N GLY A 136 4.05 -10.05 1.77
CA GLY A 136 4.44 -8.74 2.30
C GLY A 136 3.49 -7.62 1.90
N TYR A 137 3.89 -6.40 2.22
CA TYR A 137 3.25 -5.16 1.78
C TYR A 137 4.25 -4.00 1.83
N CYS A 138 3.92 -2.88 1.20
CA CYS A 138 4.64 -1.62 1.39
C CYS A 138 3.65 -0.46 1.57
N TYR A 139 3.71 0.18 2.74
CA TYR A 139 2.84 1.30 3.09
C TYR A 139 3.37 2.60 2.47
N THR A 140 2.50 3.30 1.74
CA THR A 140 2.78 4.66 1.24
C THR A 140 2.30 5.69 2.26
N GLN A 141 3.15 6.60 2.76
CA GLN A 141 4.58 6.80 2.43
C GLN A 141 5.41 7.24 3.64
N LEU A 142 6.74 7.36 3.47
CA LEU A 142 7.64 7.70 4.58
C LEU A 142 7.45 9.15 5.06
N THR A 143 7.43 10.12 4.15
CA THR A 143 7.30 11.55 4.47
C THR A 143 6.18 12.18 3.66
N ASP A 144 5.55 13.22 4.20
CA ASP A 144 4.68 14.08 3.41
C ASP A 144 5.46 14.67 2.22
N VAL A 145 4.80 14.79 1.07
CA VAL A 145 5.36 15.40 -0.14
C VAL A 145 4.39 16.41 -0.72
N PHE A 146 4.77 17.69 -0.68
CA PHE A 146 3.95 18.81 -1.19
C PHE A 146 2.48 18.75 -0.74
N GLN A 147 1.56 18.37 -1.63
CA GLN A 147 0.12 18.30 -1.33
C GLN A 147 -0.29 17.00 -0.62
N GLU A 148 0.52 15.95 -0.70
CA GLU A 148 0.28 14.64 -0.11
C GLU A 148 0.72 14.62 1.36
N MET A 149 -0.28 14.64 2.25
CA MET A 149 -0.07 14.66 3.71
C MET A 149 -0.31 13.29 4.36
N ASN A 150 0.05 12.22 3.66
CA ASN A 150 -0.14 10.82 4.06
C ASN A 150 1.17 10.12 4.47
N GLY A 151 2.25 10.88 4.67
CA GLY A 151 3.51 10.37 5.18
C GLY A 151 3.44 10.02 6.66
N ILE A 152 4.21 9.00 7.08
CA ILE A 152 4.47 8.68 8.49
C ILE A 152 5.18 9.83 9.22
N PHE A 153 6.06 10.53 8.51
CA PHE A 153 6.74 11.74 8.97
C PHE A 153 6.24 12.96 8.20
N ALA A 154 6.40 14.14 8.78
CA ALA A 154 6.12 15.39 8.10
C ALA A 154 7.16 15.68 7.00
N PHE A 155 6.93 16.74 6.23
CA PHE A 155 7.81 17.16 5.13
C PHE A 155 9.26 17.41 5.59
N ASP A 156 9.45 17.94 6.81
CA ASP A 156 10.75 18.19 7.45
C ASP A 156 11.30 16.97 8.23
N ARG A 157 10.63 15.81 8.12
CA ARG A 157 10.91 14.56 8.83
C ARG A 157 10.62 14.59 10.33
N SER A 158 9.88 15.59 10.83
CA SER A 158 9.36 15.55 12.20
C SER A 158 8.29 14.45 12.37
N GLU A 159 8.13 13.97 13.59
CA GLU A 159 7.18 12.91 13.93
C GLU A 159 5.73 13.42 13.86
N LYS A 160 4.85 12.63 13.24
CA LYS A 160 3.40 12.88 13.19
C LYS A 160 2.57 11.94 14.06
N PHE A 161 3.16 10.81 14.43
CA PHE A 161 2.47 9.67 15.02
C PHE A 161 3.30 9.06 16.15
N ASP A 162 2.64 8.26 16.98
CA ASP A 162 3.27 7.29 17.88
C ASP A 162 3.89 6.16 17.05
N LEU A 163 5.20 6.28 16.80
CA LEU A 163 5.95 5.30 16.00
C LEU A 163 5.98 3.92 16.65
N GLU A 164 5.90 3.83 17.97
CA GLU A 164 5.86 2.54 18.68
C GLU A 164 4.52 1.84 18.45
N ARG A 165 3.41 2.58 18.40
CA ARG A 165 2.09 2.04 18.02
C ARG A 165 2.09 1.52 16.59
N LEU A 166 2.60 2.30 15.63
CA LEU A 166 2.70 1.87 14.23
C LEU A 166 3.60 0.65 14.06
N ARG A 167 4.75 0.63 14.74
CA ARG A 167 5.67 -0.50 14.74
C ARG A 167 5.00 -1.76 15.28
N LYS A 168 4.27 -1.69 16.39
CA LYS A 168 3.56 -2.85 16.96
C LYS A 168 2.55 -3.45 15.99
N ILE A 169 1.81 -2.59 15.27
CA ILE A 169 0.87 -3.03 14.23
C ILE A 169 1.60 -3.77 13.12
N GLN A 170 2.67 -3.18 12.57
CA GLN A 170 3.39 -3.77 11.44
C GLN A 170 4.21 -5.02 11.79
N MET A 171 4.72 -5.12 13.02
CA MET A 171 5.57 -6.22 13.51
C MET A 171 4.78 -7.41 14.05
N ARG A 172 3.45 -7.38 14.00
CA ARG A 172 2.63 -8.54 14.33
C ARG A 172 2.99 -9.69 13.39
N LYS A 173 3.17 -10.90 13.94
CA LYS A 173 3.46 -12.11 13.17
C LYS A 173 2.40 -12.27 12.06
N ALA A 174 2.83 -12.32 10.81
CA ALA A 174 1.92 -12.51 9.69
C ALA A 174 1.48 -13.97 9.60
N ALA A 175 0.30 -14.19 9.03
CA ALA A 175 -0.24 -15.50 8.72
C ALA A 175 0.81 -16.34 7.99
N ILE A 176 1.36 -15.87 6.87
CA ILE A 176 2.32 -16.64 6.06
C ILE A 176 3.60 -17.10 6.80
N GLU A 177 3.94 -16.52 7.95
CA GLU A 177 5.14 -16.85 8.76
C GLU A 177 4.94 -18.09 9.65
N TYR A 178 3.94 -18.93 9.38
CA TYR A 178 3.59 -20.13 10.15
C TYR A 178 4.81 -20.98 10.54
#